data_AF-A0A1Z9JKA2-F1
#
_entry.id   AF-A0A1Z9JKA2-F1
#
_cell.length_a   1.000
_cell.length_b   1.000
_cell.length_c   1.000
_cell.angle_alpha   90.00
_cell.angle_beta   90.00
_cell.angle_gamma   90.00
#
_symmetry.space_group_name_H-M   'P 1'
#
loop_
_entity.id
_entity.type
_entity.pdbx_description
1 polymer ?
#
loop_
_entity_poly.entity_id
_entity_poly.type
_entity_poly.pdbx_seq_one_letter_code
_entity_poly.pdbx_strand_id
1 'polypeptide(L)'
;MPAIEFTVVAEHLFVDDQLSMEGLELLATLVPLAENGRMDQKGISKARQECSQGACHFDELLDELVEQGYIRYHLPTERRSEKRQWMVRPIDNEQAA
;
A
#
# COMPACT_ATOMS: atom_id res chain seq x y z
N MET A 1 -3.45 9.55 -5.24
CA MET A 1 -2.41 8.71 -4.61
C MET A 1 -2.92 7.29 -4.41
N PRO A 2 -2.10 6.25 -4.53
CA PRO A 2 -2.48 4.88 -4.17
C PRO A 2 -2.79 4.76 -2.66
N ALA A 3 -3.46 3.68 -2.25
CA ALA A 3 -3.65 3.39 -0.82
C ALA A 3 -2.29 3.01 -0.18
N ILE A 4 -2.17 3.13 1.13
CA ILE A 4 -0.97 2.74 1.89
C ILE A 4 -1.27 1.48 2.69
N GLU A 5 -0.32 0.55 2.70
CA GLU A 5 -0.31 -0.61 3.59
C GLU A 5 0.88 -0.46 4.55
N PHE A 6 0.61 -0.55 5.84
CA PHE A 6 1.63 -0.50 6.88
C PHE A 6 2.26 -1.88 6.99
N THR A 7 3.57 -1.92 6.85
CA THR A 7 4.35 -3.16 6.90
C THR A 7 5.10 -3.33 8.20
N VAL A 8 4.71 -2.58 9.24
CA VAL A 8 5.36 -2.48 10.54
C VAL A 8 5.75 -3.86 11.07
N VAL A 9 7.03 -4.19 10.91
CA VAL A 9 7.68 -5.27 11.65
C VAL A 9 8.17 -4.61 12.93
N ALA A 10 7.69 -5.07 14.09
CA ALA A 10 8.07 -4.52 15.39
C ALA A 10 9.60 -4.45 15.60
N GLU A 11 10.37 -5.25 14.85
CA GLU A 11 11.83 -5.25 14.88
C GLU A 11 12.48 -3.96 14.34
N HIS A 12 11.85 -3.23 13.42
CA HIS A 12 12.42 -1.99 12.85
C HIS A 12 12.25 -0.77 13.76
N LEU A 13 11.15 -0.72 14.54
CA LEU A 13 10.86 0.38 15.46
C LEU A 13 11.87 0.52 16.62
N PHE A 14 12.62 -0.54 16.94
CA PHE A 14 13.59 -0.55 18.04
C PHE A 14 15.05 -0.53 17.57
N VAL A 15 15.31 -0.56 16.25
CA VAL A 15 16.65 -0.76 15.70
C VAL A 15 17.06 0.32 14.68
N ASP A 16 16.12 1.01 14.03
CA ASP A 16 16.46 1.95 12.95
C ASP A 16 16.70 3.39 13.44
N ASP A 17 17.98 3.71 13.66
CA ASP A 17 18.54 5.08 13.77
C ASP A 17 18.43 5.90 12.46
N GLN A 18 17.80 5.34 11.42
CA GLN A 18 17.75 5.90 10.06
C GLN A 18 16.46 6.68 9.77
N LEU A 19 15.40 6.49 10.56
CA LEU A 19 14.17 7.25 10.36
C LEU A 19 14.27 8.61 11.04
N SER A 20 13.98 9.67 10.30
CA SER A 20 13.96 11.03 10.83
C SER A 20 12.91 11.17 11.94
N MET A 21 13.13 12.11 12.86
CA MET A 21 12.14 12.42 13.91
C MET A 21 10.80 12.84 13.31
N GLU A 22 10.84 13.55 12.19
CA GLU A 22 9.66 13.99 11.45
C GLU A 22 8.94 12.81 10.77
N GLY A 23 9.69 11.85 10.25
CA GLY A 23 9.16 10.58 9.72
C GLY A 23 8.49 9.74 10.81
N LEU A 24 9.07 9.70 12.02
CA LEU A 24 8.45 9.07 13.20
C LEU A 24 7.16 9.77 13.62
N GLU A 25 7.14 11.11 13.66
CA GLU A 25 5.95 11.91 13.96
C GLU A 25 4.84 11.70 12.92
N LEU A 26 5.21 11.64 11.64
CA LEU A 26 4.27 11.32 10.57
C LEU A 26 3.72 9.90 10.73
N LEU A 27 4.57 8.90 11.00
CA LEU A 27 4.12 7.53 11.23
C LEU A 27 3.13 7.44 12.41
N ALA A 28 3.41 8.16 13.50
CA ALA A 28 2.51 8.24 14.66
C ALA A 28 1.16 8.92 14.33
N THR A 29 1.15 9.85 13.37
CA THR A 29 -0.08 10.50 12.87
C THR A 29 -0.87 9.58 11.94
N LEU A 30 -0.17 8.77 11.15
CA LEU A 30 -0.77 7.88 10.15
C LEU A 30 -1.36 6.61 10.77
N VAL A 31 -0.68 5.96 11.72
CA VAL A 31 -1.11 4.68 12.31
C VAL A 31 -2.54 4.72 12.88
N PRO A 32 -2.97 5.76 13.64
CA PRO A 32 -4.33 5.84 14.18
C PRO A 32 -5.42 6.00 13.11
N LEU A 33 -5.05 6.49 11.93
CA LEU A 33 -5.96 6.71 10.81
C LEU A 33 -6.04 5.47 9.89
N ALA A 34 -5.25 4.44 10.16
CA ALA A 34 -5.26 3.19 9.43
C ALA A 34 -6.30 2.21 9.99
N GLU A 35 -7.01 1.53 9.10
CA GLU A 35 -7.90 0.41 9.44
C GLU A 35 -7.23 -0.91 9.06
N ASN A 36 -7.02 -1.79 10.04
CA ASN A 36 -6.38 -3.10 9.83
C ASN A 36 -4.99 -3.02 9.13
N GLY A 37 -4.18 -2.02 9.48
CA GLY A 37 -2.86 -1.83 8.86
C GLY A 37 -2.93 -1.33 7.42
N ARG A 38 -4.08 -0.82 6.97
CA ARG A 38 -4.24 -0.18 5.66
C ARG A 38 -4.85 1.21 5.80
N MET A 39 -4.44 2.12 4.93
CA MET A 39 -4.98 3.46 4.85
C MET A 39 -5.41 3.76 3.43
N ASP A 40 -6.65 4.18 3.29
CA ASP A 40 -7.22 4.59 2.02
C ASP A 40 -6.87 6.05 1.68
N GLN A 41 -7.27 6.50 0.49
CA GLN A 41 -6.99 7.88 0.04
C GLN A 41 -7.60 8.95 0.96
N LYS A 42 -8.72 8.64 1.63
CA LYS A 42 -9.37 9.59 2.55
C LYS A 42 -8.54 9.76 3.81
N GLY A 43 -8.04 8.66 4.37
CA GLY A 43 -7.11 8.67 5.51
C GLY A 43 -5.85 9.46 5.19
N ILE A 44 -5.24 9.24 4.01
CA ILE A 44 -4.05 9.98 3.57
C ILE A 44 -4.35 11.47 3.44
N SER A 45 -5.49 11.83 2.84
CA SER A 45 -5.87 13.24 2.66
C SER A 45 -6.12 13.94 4.00
N LYS A 46 -6.69 13.22 4.97
CA LYS A 46 -6.90 13.72 6.33
C LYS A 46 -5.57 13.91 7.07
N ALA A 47 -4.70 12.91 7.04
CA ALA A 47 -3.37 12.99 7.62
C ALA A 47 -2.57 14.18 7.04
N ARG A 48 -2.70 14.42 5.73
CA ARG A 48 -2.07 15.55 5.05
C ARG A 48 -2.58 16.91 5.50
N GLN A 49 -3.86 17.02 5.88
CA GLN A 49 -4.44 18.25 6.44
C GLN A 49 -4.02 18.46 7.90
N GLU A 50 -3.85 17.38 8.65
CA GLU A 50 -3.43 17.41 10.05
C GLU A 50 -1.91 17.57 10.20
N CYS A 51 -1.14 17.25 9.15
CA CYS A 51 0.31 17.45 9.12
C CYS A 51 0.66 18.94 9.06
N SER A 52 1.35 19.42 10.08
CA SER A 52 1.77 20.81 10.24
C SER A 52 2.87 21.25 9.27
N GLN A 53 3.54 20.31 8.60
CA GLN A 53 4.75 20.56 7.81
C GLN A 53 4.47 20.88 6.32
N GLY A 54 3.20 20.93 5.90
CA GLY A 54 2.80 21.31 4.55
C GLY A 54 2.88 20.16 3.53
N ALA A 55 2.28 20.39 2.35
CA ALA A 55 1.98 19.31 1.41
C ALA A 55 3.19 18.67 0.71
N CYS A 56 4.25 19.45 0.41
CA CYS A 56 5.50 18.92 -0.18
C CYS A 56 6.25 18.07 0.83
N HIS A 57 6.44 18.59 2.05
CA HIS A 57 7.16 17.90 3.11
C HIS A 57 6.49 16.59 3.51
N PHE A 58 5.15 16.57 3.50
CA PHE A 58 4.37 15.34 3.72
C PHE A 58 4.69 14.24 2.69
N ASP A 59 4.87 14.58 1.42
CA ASP A 59 5.17 13.58 0.39
C ASP A 59 6.62 13.07 0.53
N GLU A 60 7.57 13.96 0.85
CA GLU A 60 8.97 13.58 1.11
C GLU A 60 9.09 12.62 2.30
N LEU A 61 8.37 12.87 3.39
CA LEU A 61 8.34 11.98 4.56
C LEU A 61 7.62 10.66 4.26
N LEU A 62 6.61 10.63 3.40
CA LEU A 62 6.01 9.37 2.96
C LEU A 62 7.01 8.55 2.14
N ASP A 63 7.78 9.19 1.27
CA ASP A 63 8.82 8.51 0.49
C ASP A 63 9.91 7.97 1.42
N GLU A 64 10.34 8.73 2.44
CA GLU A 64 11.24 8.23 3.49
C GLU A 64 10.68 6.96 4.16
N LEU A 65 9.41 6.98 4.58
CA LEU A 65 8.77 5.81 5.20
C LEU A 65 8.68 4.59 4.27
N VAL A 66 8.58 4.81 2.95
CA VAL A 66 8.63 3.74 1.94
C VAL A 66 10.05 3.20 1.78
N GLU A 67 11.06 4.08 1.66
CA GLU A 67 12.46 3.71 1.54
C GLU A 67 12.95 2.90 2.74
N GLN A 68 12.52 3.30 3.94
CA GLN A 68 12.83 2.62 5.19
C GLN A 68 11.92 1.39 5.44
N GLY A 69 10.96 1.09 4.55
CA GLY A 69 10.16 -0.13 4.60
C GLY A 69 9.05 -0.16 5.65
N TYR A 70 8.70 0.97 6.26
CA TYR A 70 7.60 1.10 7.22
C TYR A 70 6.23 1.00 6.54
N ILE A 71 6.14 1.50 5.31
CA ILE A 71 4.91 1.50 4.53
C ILE A 71 5.18 1.05 3.10
N ARG A 72 4.13 0.60 2.42
CA ARG A 72 4.16 0.33 0.98
C ARG A 72 2.93 0.91 0.32
N TYR A 73 3.10 1.45 -0.88
CA TYR A 73 1.96 1.85 -1.70
C TYR A 73 1.26 0.62 -2.25
N HIS A 74 0.01 0.43 -1.82
CA HIS A 74 -0.92 -0.51 -2.42
C HIS A 74 -1.48 0.11 -3.70
N LEU A 75 -0.76 -0.09 -4.81
CA LEU A 75 -1.35 0.12 -6.13
C LEU A 75 -2.60 -0.77 -6.24
N PRO A 76 -3.70 -0.28 -6.83
CA PRO A 76 -4.78 -1.17 -7.20
C PRO A 76 -4.14 -2.21 -8.11
N THR A 77 -3.98 -3.45 -7.63
CA THR A 77 -3.65 -4.57 -8.50
C THR A 77 -4.65 -4.47 -9.64
N GLU A 78 -4.15 -4.16 -10.85
CA GLU A 78 -4.96 -4.31 -12.05
C GLU A 78 -5.65 -5.65 -11.88
N ARG A 79 -6.99 -5.65 -11.94
CA ARG A 79 -7.73 -6.88 -12.11
C ARG A 79 -7.20 -7.48 -13.41
N ARG A 80 -6.17 -8.32 -13.33
CA ARG A 80 -5.96 -9.38 -14.31
C ARG A 80 -7.20 -10.24 -14.16
N SER A 81 -8.22 -9.88 -14.92
CA SER A 81 -9.22 -10.80 -15.39
C SER A 81 -8.42 -11.91 -16.06
N GLU A 82 -8.09 -12.95 -15.30
CA GLU A 82 -7.81 -14.25 -15.87
C GLU A 82 -9.11 -14.63 -16.59
N LYS A 83 -9.21 -14.21 -17.85
CA LYS A 83 -10.23 -14.74 -18.75
C LYS A 83 -10.04 -16.24 -18.68
N ARG A 84 -10.96 -16.93 -17.99
CA ARG A 84 -11.07 -18.39 -18.03
C ARG A 84 -11.06 -18.78 -19.51
N GLN A 85 -9.92 -19.27 -20.00
CA GLN A 85 -9.86 -19.87 -21.32
C GLN A 85 -10.62 -21.18 -21.22
N TRP A 86 -11.85 -21.18 -21.70
CA TRP A 86 -12.57 -22.41 -21.96
C TRP A 86 -11.85 -23.12 -23.11
N MET A 87 -11.13 -24.20 -22.81
CA MET A 87 -10.69 -25.12 -23.85
C MET A 87 -11.92 -25.84 -24.38
N VAL A 88 -12.34 -25.50 -25.60
CA VAL A 88 -13.29 -26.33 -26.36
C VAL A 88 -12.54 -27.62 -26.66
N ARG A 89 -12.96 -28.73 -26.05
CA ARG A 89 -12.47 -30.04 -26.48
C ARG A 89 -12.96 -30.25 -27.92
N PRO A 90 -12.09 -30.65 -28.86
CA PRO A 90 -12.56 -31.09 -30.17
C PRO A 90 -13.58 -32.20 -29.94
N ILE A 91 -14.74 -32.08 -30.57
CA ILE A 91 -15.69 -33.18 -30.66
C ILE A 91 -15.00 -34.18 -31.57
N ASP A 92 -14.46 -35.26 -31.00
CA ASP A 92 -13.97 -36.38 -31.77
C ASP A 92 -15.14 -36.89 -32.61
N ASN A 93 -15.02 -36.67 -33.91
CA ASN A 93 -15.99 -37.07 -34.91
C ASN A 93 -15.77 -38.57 -35.18
N GLU A 94 -16.01 -39.40 -34.18
CA GLU A 94 -16.02 -40.85 -34.28
C GLU A 94 -17.29 -41.37 -33.63
N GLN A 95 -18.37 -41.47 -34.42
CA GLN A 95 -19.32 -42.59 -34.46
C GLN A 95 -20.65 -42.17 -35.09
N ALA A 96 -20.73 -42.33 -36.41
CA ALA A 96 -21.91 -42.77 -37.16
C ALA A 96 -21.37 -43.15 -38.55
N ALA A 97 -20.92 -44.40 -38.74
CA ALA A 97 -21.76 -45.51 -39.21
C ALA A 97 -22.38 -45.19 -40.58
#